data_AF-A0A9D6TGX5-F1
#
_entry.id   AF-A0A9D6TGX5-F1
#
_cell.length_a   1.000
_cell.length_b   1.000
_cell.length_c   1.000
_cell.angle_alpha   90.00
_cell.angle_beta   90.00
_cell.angle_gamma   90.00
#
_symmetry.space_group_name_H-M   'P 1'
#
loop_
_entity.id
_entity.type
_entity.pdbx_description
1 polymer ?
#
loop_
_entity_poly.entity_id
_entity_poly.type
_entity_poly.pdbx_seq_one_letter_code
_entity_poly.pdbx_strand_id
1 'polypeptide(L)'
;MFRRTFFIGLTALSLGALLAQLGCGTSQRPVSTASAAATAGASGAGRVPGTLSFNEHIQPILSENCYACHGPDPGSRKAELRLDRAEHAFAPRKEGGTVIVKGKPDESPLVRRIESKDEKEMMPPPEAHKNLKPAQIALLRQWVKEGAEYEEHWAFITPRRAAPPISVSHSGWSRNAVDRFIAARLEREGLAPSAEADRRALIRRVTFDLTGLPPTPQEVGAFVADPAPDAYERVADRLLASPRFGEHRARYWLDYVRYADTHGVHFDNYRAIWPYRDYVIGAFNANKPFDRFVREQLAGDLLPARTVDELAATGFMRCNLTTNEGGTVTEEVFVNQTRDRVEAFGLTFLGLTTGCAACHDHKFDPIKQRDFYGLAAFLGNTVEKPWDLNIAEPAPVLRLPKEMNRPMADAVLARRAELQEKLDGRRARARELTAAWLAANHRPKPVAADALELRLRLDEGGGDAIKNSAPGAKVAGFKADTNPLVWGENTWLWPSMRMDIFTRVNLGDLGDVEANEKFSTGGWMMLRAKPGGGVRTGTGNGSLLARMGDEKRKGGAGWEIYHENLQLIVNLMPQTAEPSAPTPPMAAAKAPARKNAAKKGAAAAKGPTGTAAAMKRG
;
A
#
# COMPACT_ATOMS: atom_id res chain seq x y z
N MET A 1 -7.90 28.05 -34.96
CA MET A 1 -8.40 27.69 -36.30
C MET A 1 -7.97 26.26 -36.57
N PHE A 2 -8.79 25.31 -36.14
CA PHE A 2 -8.92 23.93 -36.60
C PHE A 2 -10.27 23.50 -36.04
N ARG A 3 -11.19 23.13 -36.93
CA ARG A 3 -12.62 23.01 -36.64
C ARG A 3 -12.89 21.77 -35.79
N ARG A 4 -13.57 21.99 -34.66
CA ARG A 4 -14.29 20.99 -33.87
C ARG A 4 -15.55 20.58 -34.63
N THR A 5 -15.85 19.29 -34.61
CA THR A 5 -17.19 18.76 -34.90
C THR A 5 -17.55 17.82 -33.76
N PHE A 6 -18.48 18.25 -32.90
CA PHE A 6 -19.16 17.44 -31.91
C PHE A 6 -20.58 17.21 -32.43
N PHE A 7 -21.04 15.96 -32.46
CA PHE A 7 -22.45 15.62 -32.63
C PHE A 7 -22.95 15.05 -31.31
N ILE A 8 -24.03 15.65 -30.80
CA ILE A 8 -24.84 15.17 -29.70
C ILE A 8 -26.04 14.47 -30.34
N GLY A 9 -26.29 13.23 -29.94
CA GLY A 9 -27.48 12.46 -30.33
C GLY A 9 -27.97 11.68 -29.13
N LEU A 10 -28.95 12.26 -28.43
CA LEU A 10 -29.69 11.65 -27.33
C LEU A 10 -30.94 10.99 -27.93
N THR A 11 -31.10 9.68 -27.80
CA THR A 11 -32.42 9.03 -27.90
C THR A 11 -32.42 7.78 -27.03
N ALA A 12 -33.25 7.81 -25.99
CA ALA A 12 -33.76 6.65 -25.29
C ALA A 12 -34.76 5.90 -26.18
N LEU A 13 -34.82 4.58 -26.09
CA LEU A 13 -36.09 3.85 -26.01
C LEU A 13 -35.84 2.43 -25.51
N SER A 14 -36.72 2.03 -24.59
CA SER A 14 -36.86 0.74 -23.96
C SER A 14 -37.93 -0.11 -24.66
N LEU A 15 -37.92 -1.41 -24.31
CA LEU A 15 -38.99 -2.42 -24.43
C LEU A 15 -39.24 -3.12 -25.78
N GLY A 16 -39.31 -4.44 -25.70
CA GLY A 16 -40.50 -5.16 -26.21
C GLY A 16 -40.23 -6.37 -27.11
N ALA A 17 -40.45 -7.56 -26.54
CA ALA A 17 -40.52 -8.87 -27.18
C ALA A 17 -41.43 -8.96 -28.42
N LEU A 18 -41.18 -9.94 -29.32
CA LEU A 18 -42.05 -11.12 -29.51
C LEU A 18 -41.51 -12.11 -30.56
N LEU A 19 -41.82 -13.39 -30.32
CA LEU A 19 -41.63 -14.58 -31.14
C LEU A 19 -42.26 -14.50 -32.54
N ALA A 20 -41.70 -15.25 -33.52
CA ALA A 20 -42.38 -16.41 -34.12
C ALA A 20 -41.52 -17.09 -35.22
N GLN A 21 -41.54 -18.42 -35.17
CA GLN A 21 -40.93 -19.38 -36.08
C GLN A 21 -41.71 -19.53 -37.39
N LEU A 22 -41.02 -19.99 -38.44
CA LEU A 22 -41.35 -21.07 -39.40
C LEU A 22 -40.17 -21.09 -40.40
N GLY A 23 -39.30 -22.12 -40.44
CA GLY A 23 -39.54 -23.44 -41.05
C GLY A 23 -39.41 -23.30 -42.59
N CYS A 24 -38.66 -24.05 -43.37
CA CYS A 24 -37.90 -25.29 -43.24
C CYS A 24 -37.01 -25.36 -44.53
N GLY A 25 -35.83 -25.99 -44.49
CA GLY A 25 -34.96 -26.09 -45.67
C GLY A 25 -33.83 -27.10 -45.44
N THR A 26 -34.19 -28.37 -45.52
CA THR A 26 -33.38 -29.56 -45.28
C THR A 26 -32.21 -29.74 -46.26
N SER A 27 -31.02 -30.07 -45.73
CA SER A 27 -30.03 -30.88 -46.45
C SER A 27 -29.28 -31.77 -45.45
N GLN A 28 -29.63 -33.05 -45.46
CA GLN A 28 -29.06 -34.12 -44.65
C GLN A 28 -27.63 -34.45 -45.11
N ARG A 29 -26.71 -34.62 -44.16
CA ARG A 29 -25.52 -35.46 -44.29
C ARG A 29 -25.40 -36.35 -43.04
N PRO A 30 -24.98 -37.60 -43.18
CA PRO A 30 -25.12 -38.61 -42.13
C PRO A 30 -24.06 -38.42 -41.05
N VAL A 31 -24.50 -38.39 -39.79
CA VAL A 31 -23.62 -38.55 -38.63
C VAL A 31 -23.37 -40.04 -38.47
N SER A 32 -22.16 -40.47 -38.84
CA SER A 32 -21.65 -41.79 -38.49
C SER A 32 -21.45 -41.85 -36.98
N THR A 33 -22.28 -42.64 -36.30
CA THR A 33 -22.08 -43.05 -34.92
C THR A 33 -20.96 -44.07 -34.86
N ALA A 34 -19.71 -43.60 -34.81
CA ALA A 34 -18.59 -44.43 -34.38
C ALA A 34 -18.60 -44.49 -32.84
N SER A 35 -19.19 -45.56 -32.32
CA SER A 35 -19.00 -46.00 -30.93
C SER A 35 -17.52 -46.37 -30.77
N ALA A 36 -16.70 -45.43 -30.31
CA ALA A 36 -15.37 -45.71 -29.81
C ALA A 36 -15.55 -46.23 -28.37
N ALA A 37 -15.60 -47.56 -28.24
CA ALA A 37 -15.38 -48.23 -26.97
C ALA A 37 -14.00 -47.80 -26.45
N ALA A 38 -13.98 -46.87 -25.51
CA ALA A 38 -12.80 -46.56 -24.72
C ALA A 38 -12.51 -47.80 -23.86
N THR A 39 -11.61 -48.64 -24.36
CA THR A 39 -10.90 -49.62 -23.54
C THR A 39 -10.10 -48.83 -22.51
N ALA A 40 -10.68 -48.66 -21.33
CA ALA A 40 -9.96 -48.23 -20.14
C ALA A 40 -8.84 -49.25 -19.90
N GLY A 41 -7.63 -48.87 -20.32
CA GLY A 41 -6.41 -49.59 -20.00
C GLY A 41 -6.21 -49.58 -18.49
N ALA A 42 -6.66 -50.65 -17.85
CA ALA A 42 -6.29 -51.01 -16.50
C ALA A 42 -4.81 -51.45 -16.51
N SER A 43 -3.89 -50.49 -16.41
CA SER A 43 -2.49 -50.79 -16.13
C SER A 43 -1.81 -49.57 -15.51
N GLY A 44 -2.03 -49.42 -14.22
CA GLY A 44 -1.39 -48.45 -13.35
C GLY A 44 -1.69 -48.83 -11.91
N ALA A 45 -1.29 -50.03 -11.49
CA ALA A 45 -1.21 -50.35 -10.07
C ALA A 45 -0.38 -49.25 -9.42
N GLY A 46 -1.03 -48.42 -8.58
CA GLY A 46 -0.46 -47.23 -7.98
C GLY A 46 0.81 -47.59 -7.22
N ARG A 47 1.96 -47.37 -7.84
CA ARG A 47 3.23 -47.45 -7.16
C ARG A 47 3.26 -46.31 -6.18
N VAL A 48 3.24 -46.64 -4.90
CA VAL A 48 3.47 -45.66 -3.84
C VAL A 48 4.83 -45.01 -4.11
N PRO A 49 4.91 -43.68 -4.23
CA PRO A 49 6.19 -42.98 -4.42
C PRO A 49 7.19 -43.38 -3.33
N GLY A 50 8.49 -43.40 -3.67
CA GLY A 50 9.54 -43.79 -2.71
C GLY A 50 9.68 -42.86 -1.49
N THR A 51 9.10 -41.65 -1.56
CA THR A 51 8.95 -40.73 -0.42
C THR A 51 7.63 -40.01 -0.61
N LEU A 52 6.77 -40.01 0.40
CA LEU A 52 5.49 -39.31 0.34
C LEU A 52 5.65 -37.84 0.72
N SER A 53 5.20 -36.94 -0.15
CA SER A 53 4.94 -35.55 0.23
C SER A 53 3.53 -35.41 0.79
N PHE A 54 3.40 -34.74 1.94
CA PHE A 54 2.11 -34.41 2.54
C PHE A 54 1.27 -33.54 1.60
N ASN A 55 1.84 -32.45 1.06
CA ASN A 55 1.12 -31.51 0.21
C ASN A 55 0.65 -32.14 -1.11
N GLU A 56 1.50 -32.97 -1.74
CA GLU A 56 1.17 -33.55 -3.05
C GLU A 56 0.26 -34.78 -2.95
N HIS A 57 0.48 -35.64 -1.95
CA HIS A 57 -0.15 -36.96 -1.90
C HIS A 57 -1.22 -37.11 -0.83
N ILE A 58 -1.11 -36.42 0.32
CA ILE A 58 -1.93 -36.69 1.51
C ILE A 58 -2.97 -35.61 1.75
N GLN A 59 -2.58 -34.34 1.74
CA GLN A 59 -3.46 -33.21 1.97
C GLN A 59 -4.65 -33.17 1.01
N PRO A 60 -4.51 -33.47 -0.31
CA PRO A 60 -5.66 -33.50 -1.21
C PRO A 60 -6.70 -34.56 -0.80
N ILE A 61 -6.24 -35.71 -0.30
CA ILE A 61 -7.12 -36.79 0.17
C ILE A 61 -7.87 -36.34 1.43
N LEU A 62 -7.16 -35.77 2.41
CA LEU A 62 -7.77 -35.29 3.65
C LEU A 62 -8.72 -34.10 3.42
N SER A 63 -8.36 -33.20 2.50
CA SER A 63 -9.18 -32.06 2.14
C SER A 63 -10.50 -32.48 1.50
N GLU A 64 -10.45 -33.40 0.53
CA GLU A 64 -11.63 -33.87 -0.18
C GLU A 64 -12.57 -34.72 0.70
N ASN A 65 -12.01 -35.53 1.61
CA ASN A 65 -12.75 -36.59 2.29
C ASN A 65 -12.96 -36.34 3.80
N CYS A 66 -12.18 -35.46 4.45
CA CYS A 66 -12.16 -35.36 5.91
C CYS A 66 -12.43 -33.94 6.44
N TYR A 67 -11.95 -32.88 5.79
CA TYR A 67 -11.98 -31.53 6.37
C TYR A 67 -13.37 -30.92 6.55
N ALA A 68 -14.39 -31.41 5.86
CA ALA A 68 -15.78 -30.97 6.06
C ALA A 68 -16.26 -31.19 7.51
N CYS A 69 -15.86 -32.31 8.13
CA CYS A 69 -16.23 -32.64 9.52
C CYS A 69 -15.04 -32.57 10.50
N HIS A 70 -13.81 -32.66 10.01
CA HIS A 70 -12.59 -32.71 10.83
C HIS A 70 -11.54 -31.67 10.40
N GLY A 71 -12.00 -30.52 9.90
CA GLY A 71 -11.15 -29.44 9.40
C GLY A 71 -11.38 -28.12 10.14
N PRO A 72 -11.04 -26.99 9.50
CA PRO A 72 -10.91 -25.71 10.20
C PRO A 72 -12.21 -25.12 10.71
N ASP A 73 -13.35 -25.42 10.10
CA ASP A 73 -14.65 -24.87 10.48
C ASP A 73 -15.11 -25.42 11.85
N PRO A 74 -15.25 -24.59 12.90
CA PRO A 74 -15.79 -25.06 14.18
C PRO A 74 -17.28 -25.41 14.11
N GLY A 75 -18.05 -24.81 13.20
CA GLY A 75 -19.51 -25.00 13.13
C GLY A 75 -19.94 -26.39 12.64
N SER A 76 -19.10 -27.05 11.83
CA SER A 76 -19.34 -28.41 11.32
C SER A 76 -18.46 -29.47 11.99
N ARG A 77 -17.64 -29.08 12.98
CA ARG A 77 -16.58 -29.93 13.53
C ARG A 77 -17.15 -31.05 14.38
N LYS A 78 -16.93 -32.28 13.95
CA LYS A 78 -17.26 -33.48 14.74
C LYS A 78 -16.12 -33.81 15.69
N ALA A 79 -16.47 -34.15 16.92
CA ALA A 79 -15.58 -34.57 17.99
C ALA A 79 -14.45 -33.57 18.34
N GLU A 80 -14.55 -32.28 17.98
CA GLU A 80 -13.43 -31.33 18.14
C GLU A 80 -12.11 -31.83 17.52
N LEU A 81 -12.18 -32.61 16.44
CA LEU A 81 -10.99 -33.14 15.74
C LEU A 81 -10.60 -32.23 14.58
N ARG A 82 -9.29 -31.95 14.47
CA ARG A 82 -8.66 -31.21 13.38
C ARG A 82 -7.58 -32.08 12.75
N LEU A 83 -7.79 -32.49 11.51
CA LEU A 83 -6.83 -33.25 10.70
C LEU A 83 -6.02 -32.34 9.78
N ASP A 84 -6.40 -31.07 9.66
CA ASP A 84 -5.70 -30.04 8.89
C ASP A 84 -4.47 -29.46 9.61
N ARG A 85 -4.31 -29.74 10.91
CA ARG A 85 -3.15 -29.29 11.71
C ARG A 85 -2.51 -30.44 12.48
N ALA A 86 -1.21 -30.61 12.28
CA ALA A 86 -0.39 -31.62 12.95
C ALA A 86 -0.58 -31.62 14.48
N GLU A 87 -0.49 -30.45 15.09
CA GLU A 87 -0.61 -30.24 16.55
C GLU A 87 -1.90 -30.83 17.13
N HIS A 88 -3.00 -30.80 16.39
CA HIS A 88 -4.28 -31.34 16.82
C HIS A 88 -4.47 -32.81 16.44
N ALA A 89 -3.96 -33.24 15.28
CA ALA A 89 -4.04 -34.62 14.84
C ALA A 89 -3.25 -35.57 15.77
N PHE A 90 -2.16 -35.06 16.38
CA PHE A 90 -1.33 -35.75 17.36
C PHE A 90 -1.68 -35.42 18.82
N ALA A 91 -2.66 -34.55 19.07
CA ALA A 91 -3.03 -34.19 20.43
C ALA A 91 -3.72 -35.37 21.15
N PRO A 92 -3.47 -35.54 22.46
CA PRO A 92 -4.21 -36.52 23.26
C PRO A 92 -5.71 -36.20 23.24
N ARG A 93 -6.53 -37.24 23.12
CA ARG A 93 -7.99 -37.15 23.05
C ARG A 93 -8.59 -37.37 24.43
N LYS A 94 -9.83 -36.88 24.65
CA LYS A 94 -10.54 -36.98 25.94
C LYS A 94 -10.69 -38.43 26.45
N GLU A 95 -10.81 -39.39 25.55
CA GLU A 95 -10.97 -40.81 25.84
C GLU A 95 -9.61 -41.56 25.97
N GLY A 96 -8.49 -40.84 25.89
CA GLY A 96 -7.14 -41.39 25.86
C GLY A 96 -6.61 -41.64 24.44
N GLY A 97 -5.27 -41.63 24.28
CA GLY A 97 -4.60 -41.87 22.99
C GLY A 97 -4.65 -40.69 22.00
N THR A 98 -4.13 -40.90 20.79
CA THR A 98 -4.10 -39.92 19.69
C THR A 98 -4.79 -40.50 18.45
N VAL A 99 -5.26 -39.66 17.53
CA VAL A 99 -5.93 -40.15 16.30
C VAL A 99 -4.93 -40.76 15.31
N ILE A 100 -3.70 -40.27 15.34
CA ILE A 100 -2.59 -40.77 14.53
C ILE A 100 -1.43 -41.10 15.48
N VAL A 101 -0.97 -42.35 15.44
CA VAL A 101 0.22 -42.84 16.16
C VAL A 101 1.35 -42.95 15.15
N LYS A 102 2.30 -42.02 15.23
CA LYS A 102 3.41 -41.92 14.26
C LYS A 102 4.18 -43.23 14.14
N GLY A 103 4.41 -43.70 12.91
CA GLY A 103 5.13 -44.93 12.62
C GLY A 103 4.33 -46.22 12.83
N LYS A 104 3.12 -46.13 13.39
CA LYS A 104 2.32 -47.28 13.81
C LYS A 104 0.92 -47.24 13.19
N PRO A 105 0.79 -47.62 11.90
CA PRO A 105 -0.50 -47.58 11.22
C PRO A 105 -1.55 -48.47 11.90
N ASP A 106 -1.17 -49.65 12.39
CA ASP A 106 -2.11 -50.59 13.02
C ASP A 106 -2.61 -50.14 14.41
N GLU A 107 -1.85 -49.27 15.09
CA GLU A 107 -2.26 -48.67 16.37
C GLU A 107 -3.01 -47.33 16.15
N SER A 108 -3.12 -46.84 14.91
CA SER A 108 -3.70 -45.52 14.62
C SER A 108 -5.20 -45.59 14.34
N PRO A 109 -6.06 -44.92 15.16
CA PRO A 109 -7.50 -44.86 14.93
C PRO A 109 -7.89 -44.35 13.54
N LEU A 110 -7.13 -43.41 12.96
CA LEU A 110 -7.34 -42.95 11.58
C LEU A 110 -7.34 -44.13 10.58
N VAL A 111 -6.29 -44.96 10.62
CA VAL A 111 -6.11 -46.09 9.69
C VAL A 111 -7.21 -47.13 9.90
N ARG A 112 -7.50 -47.48 11.17
CA ARG A 112 -8.59 -48.41 11.51
C ARG A 112 -9.93 -47.96 10.94
N ARG A 113 -10.24 -46.66 10.98
CA ARG A 113 -11.52 -46.13 10.48
C ARG A 113 -11.60 -46.04 8.97
N ILE A 114 -10.52 -45.69 8.27
CA ILE A 114 -10.53 -45.67 6.80
C ILE A 114 -10.52 -47.08 6.18
N GLU A 115 -10.09 -48.10 6.93
CA GLU A 115 -10.12 -49.53 6.52
C GLU A 115 -11.36 -50.28 7.02
N SER A 116 -12.15 -49.68 7.93
CA SER A 116 -13.34 -50.31 8.48
C SER A 116 -14.42 -50.49 7.42
N LYS A 117 -15.14 -51.62 7.52
CA LYS A 117 -16.35 -51.90 6.73
C LYS A 117 -17.64 -51.71 7.51
N ASP A 118 -17.55 -51.42 8.81
CA ASP A 118 -18.70 -51.12 9.65
C ASP A 118 -19.13 -49.68 9.42
N GLU A 119 -20.37 -49.48 8.94
CA GLU A 119 -20.95 -48.16 8.65
C GLU A 119 -20.91 -47.19 9.84
N LYS A 120 -20.90 -47.70 11.08
CA LYS A 120 -20.84 -46.88 12.29
C LYS A 120 -19.43 -46.40 12.65
N GLU A 121 -18.40 -47.08 12.15
CA GLU A 121 -16.99 -46.77 12.44
C GLU A 121 -16.23 -46.22 11.23
N MET A 122 -16.66 -46.57 10.02
CA MET A 122 -15.95 -46.21 8.81
C MET A 122 -15.94 -44.70 8.59
N MET A 123 -14.82 -44.22 8.06
CA MET A 123 -14.66 -42.81 7.68
C MET A 123 -14.15 -42.72 6.24
N PRO A 124 -14.76 -41.88 5.38
CA PRO A 124 -15.93 -41.04 5.64
C PRO A 124 -17.22 -41.87 5.88
N PRO A 125 -18.18 -41.37 6.67
CA PRO A 125 -19.43 -42.09 6.90
C PRO A 125 -20.30 -42.09 5.64
N PRO A 126 -21.21 -43.08 5.46
CA PRO A 126 -22.05 -43.18 4.26
C PRO A 126 -22.86 -41.90 3.96
N GLU A 127 -23.33 -41.18 4.98
CA GLU A 127 -24.09 -39.93 4.79
C GLU A 127 -23.24 -38.77 4.24
N ALA A 128 -21.91 -38.86 4.31
CA ALA A 128 -21.03 -37.87 3.69
C ALA A 128 -20.97 -38.01 2.17
N HIS A 129 -21.45 -39.12 1.60
CA HIS A 129 -21.40 -39.43 0.17
C HIS A 129 -19.98 -39.30 -0.43
N LYS A 130 -18.96 -39.66 0.36
CA LYS A 130 -17.54 -39.66 0.00
C LYS A 130 -16.94 -41.04 0.25
N ASN A 131 -16.19 -41.56 -0.72
CA ASN A 131 -15.55 -42.87 -0.63
C ASN A 131 -14.06 -42.76 -0.94
N LEU A 132 -13.23 -43.25 -0.03
CA LEU A 132 -11.79 -43.36 -0.27
C LEU A 132 -11.50 -44.51 -1.24
N LYS A 133 -10.72 -44.22 -2.28
CA LYS A 133 -10.23 -45.24 -3.22
C LYS A 133 -9.17 -46.11 -2.53
N PRO A 134 -9.00 -47.40 -2.91
CA PRO A 134 -7.98 -48.26 -2.32
C PRO A 134 -6.56 -47.66 -2.36
N ALA A 135 -6.21 -46.96 -3.45
CA ALA A 135 -4.93 -46.27 -3.56
C ALA A 135 -4.77 -45.12 -2.54
N GLN A 136 -5.84 -44.38 -2.24
CA GLN A 136 -5.82 -43.30 -1.24
C GLN A 136 -5.65 -43.87 0.18
N ILE A 137 -6.32 -44.98 0.49
CA ILE A 137 -6.16 -45.69 1.77
C ILE A 137 -4.70 -46.16 1.92
N ALA A 138 -4.13 -46.75 0.86
CA ALA A 138 -2.74 -47.21 0.87
C ALA A 138 -1.75 -46.05 1.10
N LEU A 139 -1.98 -44.88 0.49
CA LEU A 139 -1.16 -43.68 0.70
C LEU A 139 -1.26 -43.17 2.14
N LEU A 140 -2.46 -43.07 2.71
CA LEU A 140 -2.66 -42.65 4.10
C LEU A 140 -1.99 -43.62 5.09
N ARG A 141 -2.14 -44.93 4.87
CA ARG A 141 -1.50 -45.96 5.69
C ARG A 141 0.03 -45.86 5.63
N GLN A 142 0.59 -45.73 4.42
CA GLN A 142 2.03 -45.57 4.25
C GLN A 142 2.53 -44.27 4.89
N TRP A 143 1.83 -43.16 4.73
CA TRP A 143 2.19 -41.89 5.36
C TRP A 143 2.25 -42.01 6.89
N VAL A 144 1.29 -42.68 7.51
CA VAL A 144 1.34 -42.96 8.96
C VAL A 144 2.56 -43.83 9.32
N LYS A 145 2.86 -44.85 8.52
CA LYS A 145 4.03 -45.70 8.68
C LYS A 145 5.37 -44.94 8.56
N GLU A 146 5.42 -43.93 7.69
CA GLU A 146 6.59 -43.05 7.50
C GLU A 146 6.73 -41.99 8.60
N GLY A 147 5.83 -41.94 9.58
CA GLY A 147 5.90 -41.01 10.71
C GLY A 147 4.84 -39.89 10.68
N ALA A 148 3.96 -39.91 9.68
CA ALA A 148 2.89 -38.93 9.48
C ALA A 148 3.41 -37.48 9.46
N GLU A 149 4.49 -37.21 8.74
CA GLU A 149 5.01 -35.84 8.64
C GLU A 149 4.02 -34.92 7.93
N TYR A 150 3.72 -33.79 8.57
CA TYR A 150 2.94 -32.71 7.96
C TYR A 150 3.90 -31.71 7.35
N GLU A 151 3.53 -31.20 6.18
CA GLU A 151 4.22 -30.07 5.55
C GLU A 151 3.40 -28.79 5.75
N GLU A 152 4.09 -27.65 5.77
CA GLU A 152 3.41 -26.36 5.60
C GLU A 152 2.76 -26.29 4.21
N HIS A 153 1.70 -25.51 4.06
CA HIS A 153 1.08 -25.32 2.74
C HIS A 153 2.14 -24.85 1.73
N TRP A 154 2.15 -25.42 0.52
CA TRP A 154 3.22 -25.23 -0.48
C TRP A 154 3.58 -23.77 -0.76
N ALA A 155 2.60 -22.85 -0.66
CA ALA A 155 2.79 -21.41 -0.87
C ALA A 155 3.68 -20.73 0.20
N PHE A 156 3.85 -21.35 1.38
CA PHE A 156 4.70 -20.86 2.46
C PHE A 156 6.06 -21.55 2.53
N ILE A 157 6.26 -22.61 1.72
CA ILE A 157 7.55 -23.27 1.59
C ILE A 157 8.40 -22.49 0.60
N THR A 158 9.62 -22.12 1.00
CA THR A 158 10.56 -21.43 0.11
C THR A 158 10.83 -22.26 -1.16
N PRO A 159 10.52 -21.74 -2.37
CA PRO A 159 10.75 -22.48 -3.61
C PRO A 159 12.23 -22.82 -3.79
N ARG A 160 12.52 -24.07 -4.15
CA ARG A 160 13.88 -24.52 -4.47
C ARG A 160 13.99 -24.77 -5.97
N ARG A 161 15.10 -24.35 -6.56
CA ARG A 161 15.34 -24.55 -8.00
C ARG A 161 15.57 -26.04 -8.27
N ALA A 162 14.60 -26.69 -8.91
CA ALA A 162 14.74 -28.08 -9.34
C ALA A 162 15.69 -28.18 -10.54
N ALA A 163 16.46 -29.27 -10.59
CA ALA A 163 17.19 -29.62 -11.81
C ALA A 163 16.19 -30.04 -12.90
N PRO A 164 16.31 -29.54 -14.13
CA PRO A 164 15.43 -29.95 -15.22
C PRO A 164 15.62 -31.44 -15.55
N PRO A 165 14.56 -32.15 -15.95
CA PRO A 165 14.66 -33.53 -16.40
C PRO A 165 15.70 -33.68 -17.52
N ILE A 166 16.57 -34.69 -17.41
CA ILE A 166 17.72 -34.89 -18.33
C ILE A 166 17.29 -35.73 -19.55
N SER A 167 16.44 -36.74 -19.35
CA SER A 167 15.92 -37.62 -20.40
C SER A 167 14.43 -37.41 -20.54
N VAL A 168 14.02 -36.71 -21.59
CA VAL A 168 12.62 -36.54 -21.96
C VAL A 168 12.44 -36.94 -23.42
N SER A 169 11.35 -37.65 -23.69
CA SER A 169 10.85 -37.82 -25.05
C SER A 169 10.68 -36.44 -25.71
N HIS A 170 10.97 -36.33 -27.01
CA HIS A 170 10.91 -35.07 -27.78
C HIS A 170 11.94 -34.00 -27.40
N SER A 171 13.18 -34.39 -27.06
CA SER A 171 14.27 -33.44 -26.73
C SER A 171 14.51 -32.34 -27.79
N GLY A 172 14.23 -32.61 -29.07
CA GLY A 172 14.32 -31.63 -30.16
C GLY A 172 13.19 -30.58 -30.19
N TRP A 173 12.09 -30.79 -29.47
CA TRP A 173 11.02 -29.79 -29.28
C TRP A 173 11.36 -28.81 -28.15
N SER A 174 12.06 -29.28 -27.12
CA SER A 174 12.42 -28.45 -25.95
C SER A 174 13.49 -27.40 -26.30
N ARG A 175 13.13 -26.12 -26.20
CA ARG A 175 14.03 -24.97 -26.43
C ARG A 175 14.69 -24.47 -25.15
N ASN A 176 14.04 -24.66 -24.00
CA ASN A 176 14.54 -24.20 -22.70
C ASN A 176 14.29 -25.21 -21.57
N ALA A 177 14.69 -24.87 -20.34
CA ALA A 177 14.54 -25.74 -19.18
C ALA A 177 13.07 -25.99 -18.77
N VAL A 178 12.17 -25.02 -18.98
CA VAL A 178 10.73 -25.15 -18.72
C VAL A 178 10.11 -26.20 -19.63
N ASP A 179 10.47 -26.18 -20.91
CA ASP A 179 9.95 -27.14 -21.90
C ASP A 179 10.28 -28.59 -21.53
N ARG A 180 11.40 -28.83 -20.84
CA ARG A 180 11.77 -30.18 -20.36
C ARG A 180 10.85 -30.67 -19.25
N PHE A 181 10.41 -29.79 -18.34
CA PHE A 181 9.41 -30.16 -17.34
C PHE A 181 8.06 -30.49 -17.99
N ILE A 182 7.67 -29.72 -19.01
CA ILE A 182 6.44 -29.96 -19.77
C ILE A 182 6.53 -31.29 -20.52
N ALA A 183 7.63 -31.55 -21.23
CA ALA A 183 7.86 -32.79 -21.96
C ALA A 183 7.81 -34.02 -21.05
N ALA A 184 8.45 -33.95 -19.87
CA ALA A 184 8.39 -35.02 -18.87
C ALA A 184 6.95 -35.31 -18.39
N ARG A 185 6.13 -34.26 -18.20
CA ARG A 185 4.72 -34.42 -17.84
C ARG A 185 3.92 -35.04 -18.99
N LEU A 186 4.10 -34.58 -20.22
CA LEU A 186 3.41 -35.09 -21.40
C LEU A 186 3.72 -36.58 -21.60
N GLU A 187 4.99 -36.97 -21.51
CA GLU A 187 5.44 -38.37 -21.62
C GLU A 187 4.78 -39.26 -20.56
N ARG A 188 4.71 -38.80 -19.31
CA ARG A 188 4.03 -39.52 -18.23
C ARG A 188 2.53 -39.74 -18.50
N GLU A 189 1.90 -38.80 -19.19
CA GLU A 189 0.47 -38.87 -19.56
C GLU A 189 0.25 -39.54 -20.93
N GLY A 190 1.31 -39.99 -21.62
CA GLY A 190 1.21 -40.56 -22.97
C GLY A 190 0.81 -39.56 -24.04
N LEU A 191 1.09 -38.27 -23.83
CA LEU A 191 0.77 -37.17 -24.74
C LEU A 191 2.02 -36.68 -25.48
N ALA A 192 1.81 -36.14 -26.69
CA ALA A 192 2.85 -35.48 -27.47
C ALA A 192 2.60 -33.96 -27.57
N PRO A 193 3.65 -33.13 -27.74
CA PRO A 193 3.47 -31.70 -27.99
C PRO A 193 2.64 -31.44 -29.25
N SER A 194 1.82 -30.38 -29.21
CA SER A 194 1.08 -29.94 -30.39
C SER A 194 2.01 -29.31 -31.43
N ALA A 195 1.64 -29.43 -32.71
CA ALA A 195 2.34 -28.74 -33.79
C ALA A 195 2.28 -27.22 -33.59
N GLU A 196 3.34 -26.53 -34.02
CA GLU A 196 3.40 -25.07 -33.99
C GLU A 196 2.31 -24.49 -34.89
N ALA A 197 1.67 -23.40 -34.43
CA ALA A 197 0.63 -22.74 -35.19
C ALA A 197 1.21 -22.05 -36.43
N ASP A 198 0.39 -21.84 -37.46
CA ASP A 198 0.83 -21.10 -38.63
C ASP A 198 1.21 -19.65 -38.28
N ARG A 199 2.03 -19.03 -39.13
CA ARG A 199 2.56 -17.68 -38.88
C ARG A 199 1.47 -16.61 -38.72
N ARG A 200 0.32 -16.73 -39.41
CA ARG A 200 -0.77 -15.75 -39.25
C ARG A 200 -1.42 -15.89 -37.86
N ALA A 201 -1.59 -17.12 -37.40
CA ALA A 201 -2.08 -17.40 -36.06
C ALA A 201 -1.08 -16.92 -34.97
N LEU A 202 0.21 -17.19 -35.15
CA LEU A 202 1.25 -16.79 -34.19
C LEU A 202 1.30 -15.28 -33.98
N ILE A 203 1.43 -14.48 -35.05
CA ILE A 203 1.49 -13.02 -34.91
C ILE A 203 0.21 -12.45 -34.30
N ARG A 204 -0.95 -13.01 -34.63
CA ARG A 204 -2.22 -12.58 -34.03
C ARG A 204 -2.23 -12.82 -32.53
N ARG A 205 -1.87 -14.04 -32.08
CA ARG A 205 -1.86 -14.41 -30.64
C ARG A 205 -0.89 -13.55 -29.86
N VAL A 206 0.37 -13.49 -30.28
CA VAL A 206 1.42 -12.74 -29.54
C VAL A 206 1.13 -11.24 -29.48
N THR A 207 0.52 -10.64 -30.53
CA THR A 207 0.17 -9.22 -30.50
C THR A 207 -0.97 -8.94 -29.53
N PHE A 208 -2.01 -9.80 -29.48
CA PHE A 208 -3.06 -9.68 -28.48
C PHE A 208 -2.54 -9.89 -27.06
N ASP A 209 -1.69 -10.89 -26.84
CA ASP A 209 -1.18 -11.20 -25.51
C ASP A 209 -0.28 -10.09 -24.95
N LEU A 210 0.55 -9.47 -25.81
CA LEU A 210 1.51 -8.46 -25.38
C LEU A 210 0.93 -7.05 -25.39
N THR A 211 -0.02 -6.73 -26.28
CA THR A 211 -0.50 -5.33 -26.46
C THR A 211 -2.01 -5.18 -26.34
N GLY A 212 -2.78 -6.27 -26.27
CA GLY A 212 -4.25 -6.23 -26.28
C GLY A 212 -4.88 -5.83 -27.61
N LEU A 213 -4.09 -5.60 -28.65
CA LEU A 213 -4.53 -5.12 -29.97
C LEU A 213 -4.20 -6.14 -31.07
N PRO A 214 -4.97 -6.16 -32.18
CA PRO A 214 -4.60 -6.98 -33.34
C PRO A 214 -3.38 -6.39 -34.07
N PRO A 215 -2.57 -7.23 -34.75
CA PRO A 215 -1.53 -6.73 -35.64
C PRO A 215 -2.14 -6.08 -36.88
N THR A 216 -1.44 -5.09 -37.44
CA THR A 216 -1.80 -4.49 -38.73
C THR A 216 -1.58 -5.47 -39.88
N PRO A 217 -2.29 -5.33 -41.01
CA PRO A 217 -2.07 -6.17 -42.19
C PRO A 217 -0.61 -6.15 -42.69
N GLN A 218 0.07 -5.01 -42.57
CA GLN A 218 1.47 -4.84 -42.95
C GLN A 218 2.40 -5.64 -42.05
N GLU A 219 2.19 -5.61 -40.73
CA GLU A 219 2.98 -6.41 -39.78
C GLU A 219 2.76 -7.91 -40.00
N VAL A 220 1.53 -8.34 -40.29
CA VAL A 220 1.23 -9.73 -40.68
C VAL A 220 1.99 -10.11 -41.95
N GLY A 221 1.91 -9.28 -42.99
CA GLY A 221 2.63 -9.52 -44.25
C GLY A 221 4.14 -9.64 -44.05
N ALA A 222 4.72 -8.72 -43.28
CA ALA A 222 6.14 -8.70 -42.96
C ALA A 222 6.57 -9.98 -42.22
N PHE A 223 5.87 -10.36 -41.15
CA PHE A 223 6.22 -11.57 -40.38
C PHE A 223 6.02 -12.85 -41.17
N VAL A 224 4.92 -12.96 -41.93
CA VAL A 224 4.66 -14.16 -42.75
C VAL A 224 5.76 -14.36 -43.79
N ALA A 225 6.25 -13.27 -44.40
CA ALA A 225 7.29 -13.31 -45.44
C ALA A 225 8.73 -13.39 -44.90
N ASP A 226 8.96 -13.15 -43.60
CA ASP A 226 10.32 -13.07 -43.02
C ASP A 226 10.96 -14.47 -42.87
N PRO A 227 11.96 -14.87 -43.67
CA PRO A 227 12.50 -16.21 -43.61
C PRO A 227 13.44 -16.44 -42.42
N ALA A 228 13.73 -15.42 -41.62
CA ALA A 228 14.70 -15.52 -40.54
C ALA A 228 14.24 -16.54 -39.48
N PRO A 229 15.17 -17.38 -38.95
CA PRO A 229 14.84 -18.39 -37.96
C PRO A 229 14.36 -17.80 -36.62
N ASP A 230 14.67 -16.52 -36.35
CA ASP A 230 14.32 -15.75 -35.15
C ASP A 230 13.20 -14.71 -35.41
N ALA A 231 12.47 -14.84 -36.54
CA ALA A 231 11.45 -13.86 -36.92
C ALA A 231 10.36 -13.68 -35.85
N TYR A 232 10.03 -14.72 -35.08
CA TYR A 232 9.01 -14.65 -34.03
C TYR A 232 9.52 -13.87 -32.81
N GLU A 233 10.75 -14.14 -32.38
CA GLU A 233 11.44 -13.46 -31.29
C GLU A 233 11.58 -11.96 -31.60
N ARG A 234 11.94 -11.60 -32.83
CA ARG A 234 11.99 -10.19 -33.26
C ARG A 234 10.63 -9.50 -33.22
N VAL A 235 9.54 -10.22 -33.51
CA VAL A 235 8.17 -9.70 -33.33
C VAL A 235 7.87 -9.49 -31.84
N ALA A 236 8.19 -10.47 -30.99
CA ALA A 236 7.99 -10.36 -29.54
C ALA A 236 8.78 -9.19 -28.93
N ASP A 237 10.06 -9.03 -29.27
CA ASP A 237 10.92 -7.94 -28.79
C ASP A 237 10.37 -6.57 -29.19
N ARG A 238 9.94 -6.44 -30.45
CA ARG A 238 9.31 -5.20 -30.94
C ARG A 238 8.02 -4.88 -30.20
N LEU A 239 7.21 -5.89 -29.86
CA LEU A 239 5.97 -5.71 -29.10
C LEU A 239 6.24 -5.35 -27.64
N LEU A 240 7.22 -5.99 -27.00
CA LEU A 240 7.65 -5.67 -25.63
C LEU A 240 8.24 -4.26 -25.52
N ALA A 241 8.93 -3.78 -26.56
CA ALA A 241 9.45 -2.42 -26.64
C ALA A 241 8.38 -1.35 -26.94
N SER A 242 7.16 -1.75 -27.30
CA SER A 242 6.06 -0.83 -27.59
C SER A 242 5.46 -0.27 -26.30
N PRO A 243 5.16 1.05 -26.21
CA PRO A 243 4.43 1.62 -25.07
C PRO A 243 3.09 0.92 -24.76
N ARG A 244 2.48 0.29 -25.78
CA ARG A 244 1.23 -0.48 -25.66
C ARG A 244 1.38 -1.71 -24.76
N PHE A 245 2.58 -2.26 -24.62
CA PHE A 245 2.83 -3.36 -23.69
C PHE A 245 2.54 -2.93 -22.25
N GLY A 246 3.14 -1.81 -21.80
CA GLY A 246 2.89 -1.27 -20.48
C GLY A 246 1.43 -0.89 -20.24
N GLU A 247 0.75 -0.31 -21.24
CA GLU A 247 -0.69 -0.01 -21.15
C GLU A 247 -1.52 -1.28 -20.94
N HIS A 248 -1.26 -2.34 -21.73
CA HIS A 248 -1.99 -3.59 -21.63
C HIS A 248 -1.73 -4.31 -20.31
N ARG A 249 -0.47 -4.38 -19.86
CA ARG A 249 -0.09 -4.99 -18.58
C ARG A 249 -0.60 -4.21 -17.38
N ALA A 250 -0.52 -2.88 -17.43
CA ALA A 250 -0.99 -2.00 -16.36
C ALA A 250 -2.48 -2.17 -16.10
N ARG A 251 -3.31 -2.40 -17.12
CA ARG A 251 -4.76 -2.61 -16.94
C ARG A 251 -5.06 -3.70 -15.91
N TYR A 252 -4.39 -4.84 -15.99
CA TYR A 252 -4.58 -5.93 -15.02
C TYR A 252 -4.14 -5.52 -13.61
N TRP A 253 -3.02 -4.79 -13.49
CA TRP A 253 -2.55 -4.30 -12.20
C TRP A 253 -3.52 -3.28 -11.58
N LEU A 254 -4.04 -2.38 -12.40
CA LEU A 254 -4.98 -1.34 -11.99
C LEU A 254 -6.30 -1.93 -11.48
N ASP A 255 -6.73 -3.05 -12.04
CA ASP A 255 -7.86 -3.83 -11.53
C ASP A 255 -7.56 -4.36 -10.11
N TYR A 256 -6.37 -4.93 -9.86
CA TYR A 256 -5.99 -5.47 -8.53
C TYR A 256 -5.93 -4.40 -7.44
N VAL A 257 -5.40 -3.23 -7.77
CA VAL A 257 -5.24 -2.13 -6.80
C VAL A 257 -6.49 -1.26 -6.68
N ARG A 258 -7.53 -1.57 -7.46
CA ARG A 258 -8.85 -0.91 -7.46
C ARG A 258 -8.76 0.55 -7.87
N TYR A 259 -7.93 0.82 -8.88
CA TYR A 259 -7.81 2.15 -9.44
C TYR A 259 -9.15 2.61 -10.05
N ALA A 260 -9.55 3.84 -9.75
CA ALA A 260 -10.67 4.51 -10.39
C ALA A 260 -10.36 6.00 -10.59
N ASP A 261 -10.87 6.59 -11.68
CA ASP A 261 -10.80 8.04 -11.94
C ASP A 261 -11.87 8.82 -11.16
N THR A 262 -12.53 8.19 -10.19
CA THR A 262 -13.61 8.75 -9.38
C THR A 262 -13.51 8.36 -7.90
N HIS A 263 -14.28 9.04 -7.04
CA HIS A 263 -14.29 8.80 -5.59
C HIS A 263 -15.07 7.53 -5.17
N GLY A 264 -16.11 7.18 -5.93
CA GLY A 264 -17.07 6.11 -5.63
C GLY A 264 -18.17 6.50 -4.64
N VAL A 265 -18.82 5.47 -4.08
CA VAL A 265 -19.90 5.55 -3.07
C VAL A 265 -21.06 6.46 -3.49
N HIS A 266 -21.32 7.57 -2.79
CA HIS A 266 -22.49 8.42 -3.02
C HIS A 266 -22.23 9.47 -4.12
N PHE A 267 -21.16 10.25 -4.00
CA PHE A 267 -20.81 11.28 -4.98
C PHE A 267 -19.62 10.77 -5.81
N ASP A 268 -19.94 10.08 -6.90
CA ASP A 268 -18.94 9.48 -7.80
C ASP A 268 -18.29 10.53 -8.73
N ASN A 269 -17.74 11.58 -8.12
CA ASN A 269 -17.09 12.67 -8.83
C ASN A 269 -15.65 12.33 -9.21
N TYR A 270 -15.12 13.09 -10.17
CA TYR A 270 -13.76 12.93 -10.68
C TYR A 270 -12.70 13.05 -9.58
N ARG A 271 -11.72 12.15 -9.63
CA ARG A 271 -10.54 12.09 -8.76
C ARG A 271 -9.26 12.13 -9.59
N ALA A 272 -8.35 13.07 -9.27
CA ALA A 272 -7.09 13.24 -9.98
C ALA A 272 -5.98 12.30 -9.49
N ILE A 273 -6.15 10.98 -9.66
CA ILE A 273 -5.18 9.94 -9.26
C ILE A 273 -4.42 9.32 -10.45
N TRP A 274 -4.68 9.78 -11.68
CA TRP A 274 -4.00 9.35 -12.91
C TRP A 274 -2.46 9.32 -12.89
N PRO A 275 -1.72 10.11 -12.09
CA PRO A 275 -0.26 9.97 -12.03
C PRO A 275 0.19 8.59 -11.54
N TYR A 276 -0.61 7.94 -10.69
CA TYR A 276 -0.34 6.57 -10.27
C TYR A 276 -0.53 5.57 -11.43
N ARG A 277 -1.57 5.75 -12.26
CA ARG A 277 -1.76 4.94 -13.48
C ARG A 277 -0.55 5.06 -14.41
N ASP A 278 -0.11 6.28 -14.66
CA ASP A 278 1.01 6.55 -15.57
C ASP A 278 2.33 5.97 -15.01
N TYR A 279 2.53 6.04 -13.68
CA TYR A 279 3.62 5.34 -13.00
C TYR A 279 3.60 3.82 -13.26
N VAL A 280 2.43 3.16 -13.11
CA VAL A 280 2.31 1.71 -13.33
C VAL A 280 2.64 1.35 -14.78
N ILE A 281 2.11 2.11 -15.75
CA ILE A 281 2.41 1.93 -17.18
C ILE A 281 3.92 2.06 -17.44
N GLY A 282 4.54 3.11 -16.90
CA GLY A 282 5.97 3.35 -17.01
C GLY A 282 6.81 2.24 -16.38
N ALA A 283 6.40 1.71 -15.22
CA ALA A 283 7.09 0.63 -14.53
C ALA A 283 7.12 -0.67 -15.35
N PHE A 284 6.01 -1.03 -16.02
CA PHE A 284 5.98 -2.19 -16.91
C PHE A 284 6.84 -1.98 -18.16
N ASN A 285 6.74 -0.82 -18.82
CA ASN A 285 7.54 -0.51 -20.00
C ASN A 285 9.05 -0.47 -19.71
N ALA A 286 9.44 -0.02 -18.52
CA ALA A 286 10.84 -0.01 -18.07
C ALA A 286 11.34 -1.36 -17.55
N ASN A 287 10.50 -2.40 -17.53
CA ASN A 287 10.79 -3.69 -16.90
C ASN A 287 11.35 -3.53 -15.47
N LYS A 288 10.67 -2.70 -14.66
CA LYS A 288 11.13 -2.38 -13.30
C LYS A 288 11.21 -3.66 -12.45
N PRO A 289 12.32 -3.88 -11.71
CA PRO A 289 12.42 -4.99 -10.77
C PRO A 289 11.23 -5.01 -9.80
N PHE A 290 10.64 -6.19 -9.61
CA PHE A 290 9.41 -6.33 -8.84
C PHE A 290 9.58 -5.86 -7.38
N ASP A 291 10.72 -6.13 -6.76
CA ASP A 291 11.03 -5.67 -5.39
C ASP A 291 11.02 -4.14 -5.28
N ARG A 292 11.57 -3.44 -6.28
CA ARG A 292 11.53 -1.98 -6.36
C ARG A 292 10.11 -1.47 -6.60
N PHE A 293 9.38 -2.08 -7.54
CA PHE A 293 7.99 -1.75 -7.86
C PHE A 293 7.05 -1.87 -6.64
N VAL A 294 7.24 -2.90 -5.81
CA VAL A 294 6.48 -3.09 -4.56
C VAL A 294 6.86 -2.03 -3.52
N ARG A 295 8.16 -1.80 -3.27
CA ARG A 295 8.62 -0.84 -2.27
C ARG A 295 8.17 0.59 -2.57
N GLU A 296 8.26 1.01 -3.83
CA GLU A 296 7.80 2.35 -4.23
C GLU A 296 6.29 2.52 -4.02
N GLN A 297 5.48 1.49 -4.22
CA GLN A 297 4.02 1.58 -4.01
C GLN A 297 3.62 1.63 -2.53
N LEU A 298 4.36 0.96 -1.66
CA LEU A 298 4.06 0.91 -0.23
C LEU A 298 4.69 2.07 0.55
N ALA A 299 5.80 2.63 0.05
CA ALA A 299 6.65 3.53 0.82
C ALA A 299 7.37 4.59 -0.03
N GLY A 300 6.94 4.88 -1.26
CA GLY A 300 7.61 5.82 -2.17
C GLY A 300 7.87 7.21 -1.57
N ASP A 301 6.96 7.71 -0.76
CA ASP A 301 7.03 8.96 0.01
C ASP A 301 7.92 8.87 1.26
N LEU A 302 8.17 7.66 1.77
CA LEU A 302 9.08 7.37 2.87
C LEU A 302 10.50 7.01 2.41
N LEU A 303 10.66 6.63 1.14
CA LEU A 303 11.95 6.42 0.50
C LEU A 303 12.63 7.77 0.21
N PRO A 304 13.98 7.81 0.09
CA PRO A 304 14.68 8.96 -0.45
C PRO A 304 14.40 9.07 -1.96
N ALA A 305 13.18 9.47 -2.30
CA ALA A 305 12.68 9.53 -3.66
C ALA A 305 13.53 10.46 -4.52
N ARG A 306 13.98 9.96 -5.66
CA ARG A 306 14.83 10.64 -6.64
C ARG A 306 14.06 11.15 -7.84
N THR A 307 12.84 10.66 -8.03
CA THR A 307 11.95 11.10 -9.11
C THR A 307 10.55 11.35 -8.59
N VAL A 308 9.77 12.15 -9.32
CA VAL A 308 8.35 12.35 -9.02
C VAL A 308 7.53 11.07 -9.20
N ASP A 309 7.97 10.14 -10.06
CA ASP A 309 7.32 8.84 -10.27
C ASP A 309 7.39 7.97 -9.02
N GLU A 310 8.52 7.97 -8.31
CA GLU A 310 8.67 7.27 -7.04
C GLU A 310 7.71 7.81 -5.97
N LEU A 311 7.42 9.11 -5.99
CA LEU A 311 6.41 9.70 -5.09
C LEU A 311 4.97 9.35 -5.53
N ALA A 312 4.70 9.35 -6.85
CA ALA A 312 3.40 8.98 -7.39
C ALA A 312 3.05 7.51 -7.12
N ALA A 313 4.05 6.64 -7.00
CA ALA A 313 3.89 5.22 -6.71
C ALA A 313 3.11 4.95 -5.41
N THR A 314 3.33 5.74 -4.35
CA THR A 314 2.56 5.62 -3.08
C THR A 314 1.05 5.84 -3.27
N GLY A 315 0.61 6.30 -4.44
CA GLY A 315 -0.80 6.35 -4.83
C GLY A 315 -1.57 5.04 -4.63
N PHE A 316 -0.90 3.88 -4.61
CA PHE A 316 -1.49 2.59 -4.21
C PHE A 316 -2.24 2.69 -2.87
N MET A 317 -1.62 3.32 -1.85
CA MET A 317 -2.18 3.49 -0.51
C MET A 317 -3.45 4.35 -0.47
N ARG A 318 -3.75 5.02 -1.58
CA ARG A 318 -4.89 5.92 -1.74
C ARG A 318 -5.90 5.41 -2.76
N CYS A 319 -5.69 4.29 -3.45
CA CYS A 319 -6.68 3.77 -4.41
C CYS A 319 -7.97 3.25 -3.75
N ASN A 320 -8.08 3.31 -2.41
CA ASN A 320 -9.33 3.03 -1.70
C ASN A 320 -10.46 3.99 -2.09
N LEU A 321 -11.70 3.52 -1.92
CA LEU A 321 -12.90 4.33 -2.04
C LEU A 321 -12.90 5.47 -1.01
N THR A 322 -13.40 6.63 -1.41
CA THR A 322 -13.57 7.81 -0.55
C THR A 322 -15.02 8.28 -0.56
N THR A 323 -15.39 9.10 0.41
CA THR A 323 -16.74 9.69 0.48
C THR A 323 -16.69 11.08 1.06
N ASN A 324 -17.71 11.88 0.73
CA ASN A 324 -18.05 13.12 1.39
C ASN A 324 -19.57 13.26 1.51
N GLU A 325 -20.26 12.13 1.68
CA GLU A 325 -21.67 12.07 2.01
C GLU A 325 -21.97 12.80 3.34
N GLY A 326 -23.09 13.50 3.40
CA GLY A 326 -23.51 14.13 4.66
C GLY A 326 -24.03 13.10 5.65
N GLY A 327 -23.59 13.15 6.90
CA GLY A 327 -24.10 12.29 7.99
C GLY A 327 -23.33 11.00 8.22
N THR A 328 -22.31 10.72 7.41
CA THR A 328 -21.35 9.64 7.64
C THR A 328 -20.55 9.86 8.94
N VAL A 329 -20.20 8.76 9.62
CA VAL A 329 -19.40 8.79 10.84
C VAL A 329 -17.91 8.79 10.48
N THR A 330 -17.19 9.85 10.83
CA THR A 330 -15.75 10.02 10.48
C THR A 330 -14.92 8.79 10.84
N GLU A 331 -15.13 8.27 12.05
CA GLU A 331 -14.36 7.15 12.58
C GLU A 331 -14.66 5.85 11.81
N GLU A 332 -15.91 5.63 11.44
CA GLU A 332 -16.31 4.46 10.65
C GLU A 332 -15.66 4.51 9.26
N VAL A 333 -15.65 5.67 8.61
CA VAL A 333 -15.00 5.85 7.30
C VAL A 333 -13.50 5.59 7.42
N PHE A 334 -12.84 6.13 8.46
CA PHE A 334 -11.42 5.88 8.70
C PHE A 334 -11.11 4.38 8.88
N VAL A 335 -11.91 3.68 9.69
CA VAL A 335 -11.77 2.24 9.93
C VAL A 335 -12.00 1.46 8.63
N ASN A 336 -13.02 1.79 7.86
CA ASN A 336 -13.32 1.10 6.60
C ASN A 336 -12.23 1.33 5.53
N GLN A 337 -11.70 2.55 5.40
CA GLN A 337 -10.57 2.83 4.50
C GLN A 337 -9.29 2.09 4.94
N THR A 338 -9.06 2.00 6.25
CA THR A 338 -7.91 1.24 6.77
C THR A 338 -8.09 -0.27 6.54
N ARG A 339 -9.30 -0.80 6.74
CA ARG A 339 -9.67 -2.18 6.40
C ARG A 339 -9.40 -2.48 4.92
N ASP A 340 -9.87 -1.59 4.04
CA ASP A 340 -9.66 -1.67 2.59
C ASP A 340 -8.16 -1.75 2.24
N ARG A 341 -7.30 -0.93 2.85
CA ARG A 341 -5.84 -0.97 2.62
C ARG A 341 -5.23 -2.32 3.03
N VAL A 342 -5.67 -2.90 4.15
CA VAL A 342 -5.20 -4.23 4.60
C VAL A 342 -5.63 -5.33 3.64
N GLU A 343 -6.86 -5.26 3.15
CA GLU A 343 -7.40 -6.19 2.14
C GLU A 343 -6.64 -6.06 0.81
N ALA A 344 -6.40 -4.82 0.35
CA ALA A 344 -5.62 -4.52 -0.84
C ALA A 344 -4.22 -5.12 -0.78
N PHE A 345 -3.53 -4.87 0.34
CA PHE A 345 -2.17 -5.30 0.56
C PHE A 345 -2.07 -6.82 0.57
N GLY A 346 -2.98 -7.48 1.30
CA GLY A 346 -3.06 -8.94 1.37
C GLY A 346 -3.26 -9.57 0.00
N LEU A 347 -4.26 -9.10 -0.75
CA LEU A 347 -4.60 -9.65 -2.06
C LEU A 347 -3.50 -9.36 -3.10
N THR A 348 -2.98 -8.14 -3.14
CA THR A 348 -2.07 -7.68 -4.20
C THR A 348 -0.65 -8.21 -4.01
N PHE A 349 -0.13 -8.20 -2.78
CA PHE A 349 1.29 -8.50 -2.53
C PHE A 349 1.53 -9.85 -1.86
N LEU A 350 0.59 -10.33 -1.04
CA LEU A 350 0.73 -11.63 -0.39
C LEU A 350 0.00 -12.75 -1.15
N GLY A 351 -0.97 -12.41 -2.01
CA GLY A 351 -1.87 -13.38 -2.61
C GLY A 351 -2.78 -14.06 -1.59
N LEU A 352 -3.05 -13.40 -0.44
CA LEU A 352 -3.83 -13.94 0.67
C LEU A 352 -5.07 -13.08 0.93
N THR A 353 -6.18 -13.72 1.27
CA THR A 353 -7.41 -13.03 1.66
C THR A 353 -7.34 -12.63 3.12
N THR A 354 -6.99 -11.38 3.42
CA THR A 354 -6.93 -10.88 4.80
C THR A 354 -8.30 -10.46 5.34
N GLY A 355 -9.30 -10.22 4.48
CA GLY A 355 -10.58 -9.60 4.85
C GLY A 355 -11.39 -10.33 5.92
N CYS A 356 -11.44 -11.68 5.93
CA CYS A 356 -12.17 -12.39 6.98
C CYS A 356 -11.58 -12.15 8.38
N ALA A 357 -10.27 -11.89 8.44
CA ALA A 357 -9.54 -11.60 9.67
C ALA A 357 -9.96 -10.30 10.36
N ALA A 358 -10.77 -9.46 9.70
CA ALA A 358 -11.36 -8.27 10.33
C ALA A 358 -12.27 -8.63 11.53
N CYS A 359 -13.07 -9.71 11.40
CA CYS A 359 -14.08 -10.07 12.41
C CYS A 359 -13.68 -11.28 13.28
N HIS A 360 -12.93 -12.22 12.73
CA HIS A 360 -12.48 -13.45 13.42
C HIS A 360 -11.22 -13.97 12.74
N ASP A 361 -10.42 -14.84 13.38
CA ASP A 361 -9.25 -15.46 12.72
C ASP A 361 -9.64 -16.07 11.35
N HIS A 362 -8.79 -15.90 10.33
CA HIS A 362 -9.09 -16.37 8.98
C HIS A 362 -9.38 -17.87 8.95
N LYS A 363 -10.41 -18.29 8.22
CA LYS A 363 -10.90 -19.68 8.24
C LYS A 363 -9.89 -20.68 7.69
N PHE A 364 -9.13 -20.29 6.66
CA PHE A 364 -8.25 -21.22 5.92
C PHE A 364 -6.78 -20.83 5.91
N ASP A 365 -6.49 -19.54 6.10
CA ASP A 365 -5.14 -18.98 5.98
C ASP A 365 -4.60 -18.70 7.37
N PRO A 366 -3.27 -18.74 7.57
CA PRO A 366 -2.66 -18.52 8.88
C PRO A 366 -2.63 -17.04 9.28
N ILE A 367 -3.76 -16.33 9.12
CA ILE A 367 -3.90 -14.91 9.46
C ILE A 367 -4.85 -14.80 10.65
N LYS A 368 -4.32 -14.39 11.81
CA LYS A 368 -5.14 -14.11 12.98
C LYS A 368 -5.77 -12.73 12.87
N GLN A 369 -6.85 -12.50 13.59
CA GLN A 369 -7.45 -11.19 13.76
C GLN A 369 -6.42 -10.19 14.33
N ARG A 370 -5.56 -10.64 15.25
CA ARG A 370 -4.44 -9.83 15.75
C ARG A 370 -3.51 -9.36 14.64
N ASP A 371 -3.20 -10.22 13.67
CA ASP A 371 -2.31 -9.90 12.56
C ASP A 371 -2.97 -8.88 11.62
N PHE A 372 -4.28 -9.03 11.38
CA PHE A 372 -5.09 -8.06 10.62
C PHE A 372 -5.02 -6.66 11.23
N TYR A 373 -5.28 -6.52 12.53
CA TYR A 373 -5.22 -5.22 13.20
C TYR A 373 -3.78 -4.70 13.37
N GLY A 374 -2.78 -5.58 13.40
CA GLY A 374 -1.37 -5.20 13.29
C GLY A 374 -1.04 -4.55 11.95
N LEU A 375 -1.51 -5.14 10.84
CA LEU A 375 -1.42 -4.54 9.50
C LEU A 375 -2.23 -3.25 9.41
N ALA A 376 -3.42 -3.18 10.02
CA ALA A 376 -4.23 -1.96 10.06
C ALA A 376 -3.48 -0.81 10.76
N ALA A 377 -2.79 -1.08 11.87
CA ALA A 377 -1.99 -0.08 12.56
C ALA A 377 -0.80 0.41 11.71
N PHE A 378 -0.21 -0.46 10.89
CA PHE A 378 0.87 -0.09 9.98
C PHE A 378 0.37 0.71 8.76
N LEU A 379 -0.64 0.21 8.07
CA LEU A 379 -1.19 0.77 6.83
C LEU A 379 -2.14 1.96 7.06
N GLY A 380 -2.64 2.13 8.28
CA GLY A 380 -3.46 3.26 8.71
C GLY A 380 -2.67 4.49 9.18
N ASN A 381 -1.32 4.42 9.18
CA ASN A 381 -0.47 5.53 9.56
C ASN A 381 -0.35 6.56 8.41
N THR A 382 -1.43 7.30 8.18
CA THR A 382 -1.55 8.29 7.10
C THR A 382 -2.08 9.62 7.63
N VAL A 383 -1.70 10.71 6.95
CA VAL A 383 -2.24 12.06 7.17
C VAL A 383 -3.48 12.35 6.32
N GLU A 384 -3.91 11.38 5.50
CA GLU A 384 -5.15 11.44 4.73
C GLU A 384 -6.36 11.57 5.65
N LYS A 385 -7.24 12.52 5.32
CA LYS A 385 -8.51 12.67 6.02
C LYS A 385 -9.51 11.64 5.48
N PRO A 386 -10.42 11.12 6.31
CA PRO A 386 -11.46 10.18 5.85
C PRO A 386 -12.38 10.76 4.76
N TRP A 387 -12.52 12.09 4.74
CA TRP A 387 -13.38 12.85 3.82
C TRP A 387 -12.60 13.40 2.62
N ASP A 388 -13.14 13.21 1.42
CA ASP A 388 -12.54 13.77 0.19
C ASP A 388 -13.00 15.19 -0.13
N LEU A 389 -13.92 15.77 0.64
CA LEU A 389 -14.49 17.12 0.43
C LEU A 389 -15.18 17.29 -0.94
N ASN A 390 -15.42 16.20 -1.67
CA ASN A 390 -15.96 16.20 -3.02
C ASN A 390 -15.14 17.06 -4.01
N ILE A 391 -13.81 17.05 -3.86
CA ILE A 391 -12.87 17.76 -4.74
C ILE A 391 -11.93 16.75 -5.42
N ALA A 392 -11.45 17.09 -6.61
CA ALA A 392 -10.60 16.21 -7.41
C ALA A 392 -9.27 15.82 -6.72
N GLU A 393 -8.76 16.68 -5.84
CA GLU A 393 -7.42 16.58 -5.25
C GLU A 393 -7.49 16.67 -3.71
N PRO A 394 -8.07 15.67 -3.02
CA PRO A 394 -8.14 15.68 -1.57
C PRO A 394 -6.75 15.50 -0.96
N ALA A 395 -6.42 16.34 0.02
CA ALA A 395 -5.12 16.31 0.71
C ALA A 395 -4.86 14.95 1.40
N PRO A 396 -3.60 14.48 1.45
CA PRO A 396 -2.38 15.12 0.94
C PRO A 396 -2.30 15.12 -0.60
N VAL A 397 -1.62 16.10 -1.20
CA VAL A 397 -1.50 16.21 -2.68
C VAL A 397 -0.04 16.28 -3.11
N LEU A 398 0.29 15.58 -4.20
CA LEU A 398 1.56 15.71 -4.90
C LEU A 398 1.43 16.76 -5.99
N ARG A 399 2.21 17.84 -5.91
CA ARG A 399 2.27 18.83 -6.99
C ARG A 399 3.18 18.32 -8.11
N LEU A 400 2.59 18.02 -9.25
CA LEU A 400 3.36 17.60 -10.42
C LEU A 400 3.99 18.81 -11.13
N PRO A 401 5.29 18.76 -11.45
CA PRO A 401 5.88 19.73 -12.36
C PRO A 401 5.27 19.55 -13.75
N LYS A 402 5.23 20.65 -14.54
CA LYS A 402 5.00 20.52 -15.99
C LYS A 402 6.09 19.65 -16.61
N GLU A 403 5.77 18.92 -17.67
CA GLU A 403 6.72 18.03 -18.37
C GLU A 403 8.08 18.68 -18.68
N MET A 404 8.08 19.93 -19.18
CA MET A 404 9.31 20.67 -19.46
C MET A 404 10.20 20.92 -18.22
N ASN A 405 9.60 20.96 -17.02
CA ASN A 405 10.30 21.16 -15.76
C ASN A 405 10.59 19.84 -15.03
N ARG A 406 10.14 18.70 -15.57
CA ARG A 406 10.28 17.38 -14.95
C ARG A 406 11.75 17.01 -14.68
N PRO A 407 12.70 17.19 -15.62
CA PRO A 407 14.11 16.89 -15.36
C PRO A 407 14.71 17.71 -14.22
N MET A 408 14.31 18.98 -14.09
CA MET A 408 14.77 19.85 -13.02
C MET A 408 14.21 19.42 -11.66
N ALA A 409 12.94 19.03 -11.61
CA ALA A 409 12.31 18.53 -10.39
C ALA A 409 12.97 17.23 -9.91
N ASP A 410 13.21 16.29 -10.83
CA ASP A 410 13.89 15.03 -10.52
C ASP A 410 15.34 15.27 -10.07
N ALA A 411 16.05 16.25 -10.66
CA ALA A 411 17.40 16.63 -10.20
C ALA A 411 17.39 17.17 -8.75
N VAL A 412 16.39 17.97 -8.38
CA VAL A 412 16.23 18.47 -7.01
C VAL A 412 15.90 17.34 -6.04
N LEU A 413 15.00 16.42 -6.42
CA LEU A 413 14.66 15.24 -5.61
C LEU A 413 15.88 14.33 -5.41
N ALA A 414 16.63 14.05 -6.47
CA ALA A 414 17.87 13.28 -6.40
C ALA A 414 18.90 13.93 -5.47
N ARG A 415 19.06 15.27 -5.53
CA ARG A 415 19.96 15.99 -4.62
C ARG A 415 19.49 15.94 -3.18
N ARG A 416 18.18 16.09 -2.93
CA ARG A 416 17.59 15.95 -1.59
C ARG A 416 17.84 14.53 -1.05
N ALA A 417 17.60 13.50 -1.85
CA ALA A 417 17.84 12.11 -1.51
C ALA A 417 19.31 11.87 -1.12
N GLU A 418 20.25 12.34 -1.92
CA GLU A 418 21.69 12.25 -1.63
C GLU A 418 22.08 12.93 -0.30
N LEU A 419 21.53 14.12 -0.03
CA LEU A 419 21.78 14.84 1.21
C LEU A 419 21.15 14.12 2.41
N GLN A 420 19.95 13.54 2.24
CA GLN A 420 19.28 12.76 3.27
C GLN A 420 20.08 11.50 3.62
N GLU A 421 20.57 10.76 2.63
CA GLU A 421 21.45 9.61 2.82
C GLU A 421 22.72 9.98 3.60
N LYS A 422 23.32 11.15 3.31
CA LYS A 422 24.47 11.67 4.07
C LYS A 422 24.12 12.02 5.51
N LEU A 423 22.96 12.63 5.75
CA LEU A 423 22.48 12.95 7.10
C LEU A 423 22.21 11.68 7.90
N ASP A 424 21.56 10.69 7.31
CA ASP A 424 21.24 9.43 7.99
C ASP A 424 22.51 8.61 8.25
N GLY A 425 23.46 8.60 7.31
CA GLY A 425 24.79 8.04 7.54
C GLY A 425 25.54 8.71 8.71
N ARG A 426 25.43 10.04 8.84
CA ARG A 426 25.98 10.77 10.01
C ARG A 426 25.24 10.45 11.30
N ARG A 427 23.91 10.34 11.28
CA ARG A 427 23.09 9.97 12.45
C ARG A 427 23.41 8.57 12.95
N ALA A 428 23.56 7.60 12.05
CA ALA A 428 23.98 6.24 12.39
C ALA A 428 25.35 6.22 13.09
N ARG A 429 26.23 7.15 12.72
CA ARG A 429 27.56 7.32 13.31
C ARG A 429 27.63 8.40 14.39
N ALA A 430 26.50 8.91 14.89
CA ALA A 430 26.49 10.07 15.77
C ALA A 430 27.36 9.88 17.02
N ARG A 431 27.33 8.69 17.65
CA ARG A 431 28.16 8.39 18.83
C ARG A 431 29.65 8.41 18.52
N GLU A 432 30.05 7.79 17.41
CA GLU A 432 31.44 7.76 16.95
C GLU A 432 31.93 9.18 16.64
N LEU A 433 31.13 9.96 15.90
CA LEU A 433 31.45 11.34 15.55
C LEU A 433 31.58 12.23 16.78
N THR A 434 30.67 12.10 17.75
CA THR A 434 30.74 12.84 19.03
C THR A 434 31.96 12.42 19.84
N ALA A 435 32.27 11.13 19.93
CA ALA A 435 33.45 10.64 20.65
C ALA A 435 34.75 11.14 20.01
N ALA A 436 34.86 11.09 18.68
CA ALA A 436 35.98 11.63 17.93
C ALA A 436 36.12 13.15 18.12
N TRP A 437 35.01 13.88 18.12
CA TRP A 437 35.01 15.33 18.39
C TRP A 437 35.48 15.67 19.81
N LEU A 438 35.04 14.92 20.82
CA LEU A 438 35.51 15.07 22.21
C LEU A 438 37.00 14.73 22.34
N ALA A 439 37.46 13.67 21.67
CA ALA A 439 38.86 13.24 21.67
C ALA A 439 39.79 14.20 20.92
N ALA A 440 39.28 14.92 19.92
CA ALA A 440 40.01 15.96 19.19
C ALA A 440 40.38 17.19 20.04
N ASN A 441 40.02 17.19 21.33
CA ASN A 441 40.29 18.26 22.29
C ASN A 441 39.74 19.63 21.84
N HIS A 442 38.72 19.62 20.98
CA HIS A 442 37.86 20.78 20.67
C HIS A 442 37.00 21.11 21.88
N ARG A 443 37.63 21.51 22.98
CA ARG A 443 36.91 21.99 24.14
C ARG A 443 36.22 23.29 23.76
N PRO A 444 34.92 23.46 24.06
CA PRO A 444 34.28 24.76 23.91
C PRO A 444 35.12 25.77 24.70
N LYS A 445 35.57 26.83 24.03
CA LYS A 445 36.21 27.94 24.72
C LYS A 445 35.12 28.62 25.55
N PRO A 446 35.35 28.88 26.85
CA PRO A 446 34.45 29.72 27.62
C PRO A 446 34.21 31.02 26.86
N VAL A 447 32.94 31.33 26.60
CA VAL A 447 32.57 32.62 26.04
C VAL A 447 32.72 33.64 27.18
N ALA A 448 33.38 34.76 26.90
CA ALA A 448 33.54 35.83 27.90
C ALA A 448 32.17 36.27 28.41
N ALA A 449 32.03 36.36 29.73
CA ALA A 449 30.78 36.78 30.36
C ALA A 449 30.57 38.31 30.30
N ASP A 450 31.58 39.06 29.85
CA ASP A 450 31.61 40.53 29.89
C ASP A 450 30.54 41.17 29.00
N ALA A 451 30.17 40.48 27.91
CA ALA A 451 29.12 40.91 26.98
C ALA A 451 27.76 40.22 27.23
N LEU A 452 27.61 39.44 28.31
CA LEU A 452 26.32 38.86 28.65
C LEU A 452 25.36 39.98 29.07
N GLU A 453 24.24 40.09 28.37
CA GLU A 453 23.14 40.99 28.76
C GLU A 453 22.19 40.33 29.77
N LEU A 454 22.13 39.00 29.76
CA LEU A 454 21.22 38.20 30.56
C LEU A 454 21.90 36.94 31.10
N ARG A 455 21.82 36.72 32.41
CA ARG A 455 22.20 35.47 33.07
C ARG A 455 21.25 35.17 34.23
N LEU A 456 20.30 34.29 33.98
CA LEU A 456 19.35 33.81 34.99
C LEU A 456 19.86 32.49 35.55
N ARG A 457 20.09 32.41 36.86
CA ARG A 457 20.59 31.17 37.48
C ARG A 457 19.46 30.21 37.81
N LEU A 458 18.27 30.75 38.12
CA LEU A 458 17.07 29.99 38.42
C LEU A 458 17.26 29.01 39.59
N ASP A 459 18.21 29.29 40.48
CA ASP A 459 18.57 28.55 41.69
C ASP A 459 18.44 29.40 42.97
N GLU A 460 17.83 30.60 42.86
CA GLU A 460 17.81 31.60 43.93
C GLU A 460 16.88 31.24 45.10
N GLY A 461 15.91 30.34 44.89
CA GLY A 461 15.25 29.60 45.98
C GLY A 461 14.09 30.29 46.71
N GLY A 462 13.63 31.47 46.29
CA GLY A 462 12.45 32.10 46.91
C GLY A 462 11.93 33.39 46.28
N GLY A 463 10.63 33.63 46.43
CA GLY A 463 9.92 34.81 45.93
C GLY A 463 9.55 34.74 44.44
N ASP A 464 8.98 35.82 43.91
CA ASP A 464 8.56 35.93 42.50
C ASP A 464 9.57 36.68 41.63
N ALA A 465 10.77 36.94 42.17
CA ALA A 465 11.81 37.69 41.49
C ALA A 465 12.96 36.77 41.03
N ILE A 466 13.44 37.00 39.82
CA ILE A 466 14.58 36.30 39.23
C ILE A 466 15.70 37.31 39.04
N LYS A 467 16.90 37.00 39.52
CA LYS A 467 18.05 37.90 39.46
C LYS A 467 18.76 37.77 38.11
N ASN A 468 19.06 38.91 37.48
CA ASN A 468 20.00 38.94 36.37
C ASN A 468 21.42 39.04 36.94
N SER A 469 22.16 37.94 36.86
CA SER A 469 23.53 37.82 37.39
C SER A 469 24.62 38.12 36.34
N ALA A 470 24.26 38.73 35.21
CA ALA A 470 25.23 39.11 34.20
C ALA A 470 26.13 40.25 34.72
N PRO A 471 27.46 40.22 34.48
CA PRO A 471 28.39 41.22 35.05
C PRO A 471 28.05 42.68 34.74
N GLY A 472 27.48 42.94 33.55
CA GLY A 472 27.04 44.27 33.09
C GLY A 472 25.53 44.43 32.99
N ALA A 473 24.75 43.68 33.77
CA ALA A 473 23.29 43.68 33.68
C ALA A 473 22.69 45.09 33.81
N LYS A 474 22.05 45.58 32.74
CA LYS A 474 21.30 46.86 32.75
C LYS A 474 20.03 46.79 33.61
N VAL A 475 19.42 45.60 33.66
CA VAL A 475 18.25 45.29 34.48
C VAL A 475 18.66 44.26 35.51
N ALA A 476 18.55 44.60 36.80
CA ALA A 476 19.07 43.80 37.91
C ALA A 476 18.25 42.53 38.22
N GLY A 477 16.99 42.49 37.80
CA GLY A 477 16.12 41.34 37.98
C GLY A 477 14.74 41.56 37.37
N PHE A 478 14.00 40.46 37.25
CA PHE A 478 12.67 40.39 36.66
C PHE A 478 11.70 39.83 37.68
N LYS A 479 10.42 40.20 37.56
CA LYS A 479 9.35 39.58 38.33
C LYS A 479 8.55 38.66 37.42
N ALA A 480 8.08 37.53 37.92
CA ALA A 480 7.11 36.71 37.21
C ALA A 480 5.81 37.51 37.00
N ASP A 481 5.28 37.49 35.78
CA ASP A 481 4.05 38.22 35.43
C ASP A 481 2.77 37.44 35.79
N THR A 482 2.93 36.20 36.23
CA THR A 482 1.86 35.24 36.48
C THR A 482 2.11 34.51 37.82
N ASN A 483 1.54 33.31 38.01
CA ASN A 483 1.60 32.54 39.26
C ASN A 483 2.96 32.58 39.98
N PRO A 484 2.97 32.50 41.32
CA PRO A 484 4.21 32.48 42.09
C PRO A 484 5.19 31.41 41.59
N LEU A 485 6.48 31.76 41.58
CA LEU A 485 7.52 30.86 41.11
C LEU A 485 7.67 29.67 42.07
N VAL A 486 7.72 28.47 41.50
CA VAL A 486 7.93 27.24 42.28
C VAL A 486 9.41 26.91 42.26
N TRP A 487 10.04 26.98 43.42
CA TRP A 487 11.47 26.73 43.62
C TRP A 487 11.75 25.35 44.21
N GLY A 488 12.99 24.88 44.08
CA GLY A 488 13.48 23.74 44.86
C GLY A 488 13.04 22.37 44.36
N GLU A 489 12.64 22.24 43.09
CA GLU A 489 12.36 20.92 42.51
C GLU A 489 13.68 20.16 42.28
N ASN A 490 13.76 18.92 42.76
CA ASN A 490 14.94 18.07 42.59
C ASN A 490 15.18 17.77 41.11
N THR A 491 16.18 18.44 40.52
CA THR A 491 16.84 17.98 39.30
C THR A 491 18.10 17.20 39.67
N TRP A 492 18.61 16.39 38.74
CA TRP A 492 19.85 15.63 38.92
C TRP A 492 21.13 16.48 39.06
N LEU A 493 21.08 17.81 38.82
CA LEU A 493 22.25 18.70 38.84
C LEU A 493 22.21 19.71 40.00
N TRP A 494 21.10 20.43 40.18
CA TRP A 494 20.88 21.38 41.29
C TRP A 494 19.39 21.70 41.45
N PRO A 495 18.92 22.17 42.62
CA PRO A 495 17.55 22.68 42.77
C PRO A 495 17.32 23.85 41.81
N SER A 496 16.24 23.81 41.04
CA SER A 496 15.92 24.90 40.10
C SER A 496 14.44 25.29 40.13
N MET A 497 14.14 26.45 39.57
CA MET A 497 12.78 26.91 39.31
C MET A 497 12.05 25.95 38.36
N ARG A 498 10.81 25.60 38.69
CA ARG A 498 9.88 24.88 37.81
C ARG A 498 9.04 25.88 37.03
N MET A 499 9.05 25.76 35.70
CA MET A 499 8.12 26.48 34.83
C MET A 499 6.99 25.55 34.39
N ASP A 500 5.75 26.02 34.50
CA ASP A 500 4.59 25.40 33.85
C ASP A 500 4.04 26.30 32.73
N ILE A 501 2.95 25.87 32.07
CA ILE A 501 2.33 26.62 30.96
C ILE A 501 1.79 28.00 31.36
N PHE A 502 1.67 28.27 32.66
CA PHE A 502 1.25 29.56 33.19
C PHE A 502 2.42 30.40 33.69
N THR A 503 3.62 29.86 33.87
CA THR A 503 4.80 30.62 34.33
C THR A 503 5.38 31.48 33.20
N ARG A 504 5.37 32.80 33.36
CA ARG A 504 5.90 33.76 32.36
C ARG A 504 6.75 34.83 33.04
N VAL A 505 7.84 35.20 32.38
CA VAL A 505 8.75 36.26 32.81
C VAL A 505 9.02 37.15 31.60
N ASN A 506 8.55 38.39 31.63
CA ASN A 506 8.83 39.37 30.59
C ASN A 506 10.20 40.04 30.83
N LEU A 507 11.07 39.95 29.83
CA LEU A 507 12.43 40.50 29.86
C LEU A 507 12.53 41.90 29.23
N GLY A 508 11.41 42.47 28.78
CA GLY A 508 11.36 43.74 28.07
C GLY A 508 12.08 43.67 26.71
N ASP A 509 12.94 44.66 26.45
CA ASP A 509 13.71 44.78 25.20
C ASP A 509 15.00 43.93 25.17
N LEU A 510 15.27 43.11 26.19
CA LEU A 510 16.46 42.25 26.22
C LEU A 510 16.33 41.09 25.22
N GLY A 511 17.35 40.90 24.38
CA GLY A 511 17.32 39.92 23.29
C GLY A 511 16.55 40.38 22.06
N ASP A 512 16.32 41.69 21.92
CA ASP A 512 15.74 42.33 20.73
C ASP A 512 16.76 42.37 19.57
N VAL A 513 17.10 41.20 19.04
CA VAL A 513 18.03 41.01 17.93
C VAL A 513 17.29 40.66 16.64
N GLU A 514 17.75 41.17 15.51
CA GLU A 514 17.22 40.82 14.18
C GLU A 514 17.81 39.51 13.64
N ALA A 515 17.13 38.89 12.68
CA ALA A 515 17.53 37.58 12.14
C ALA A 515 18.91 37.57 11.46
N ASN A 516 19.43 38.75 11.08
CA ASN A 516 20.76 38.94 10.49
C ASN A 516 21.82 39.42 11.51
N GLU A 517 21.42 39.69 12.75
CA GLU A 517 22.34 40.12 13.81
C GLU A 517 22.91 38.90 14.55
N LYS A 518 24.16 39.04 15.00
CA LYS A 518 24.84 37.97 15.73
C LYS A 518 24.36 37.97 17.17
N PHE A 519 23.80 36.85 17.62
CA PHE A 519 23.50 36.62 19.03
C PHE A 519 23.87 35.20 19.43
N SER A 520 23.91 34.94 20.73
CA SER A 520 24.13 33.60 21.28
C SER A 520 23.29 33.45 22.54
N THR A 521 22.66 32.30 22.67
CA THR A 521 21.89 31.92 23.86
C THR A 521 22.23 30.49 24.24
N GLY A 522 22.13 30.18 25.52
CA GLY A 522 22.45 28.86 26.05
C GLY A 522 21.90 28.71 27.45
N GLY A 523 21.51 27.48 27.80
CA GLY A 523 20.95 27.16 29.10
C GLY A 523 20.77 25.66 29.27
N TRP A 524 20.57 25.26 30.52
CA TRP A 524 20.22 23.89 30.89
C TRP A 524 18.73 23.83 31.15
N MET A 525 18.03 22.93 30.46
CA MET A 525 16.60 22.73 30.63
C MET A 525 16.28 21.24 30.77
N MET A 526 15.35 20.92 31.67
CA MET A 526 14.85 19.56 31.87
C MET A 526 13.37 19.52 31.50
N LEU A 527 13.07 19.01 30.30
CA LEU A 527 11.69 18.82 29.85
C LEU A 527 11.08 17.60 30.57
N ARG A 528 9.90 17.76 31.17
CA ARG A 528 9.18 16.69 31.89
C ARG A 528 7.76 16.55 31.39
N ALA A 529 7.32 15.31 31.20
CA ALA A 529 5.90 15.00 30.98
C ALA A 529 5.06 15.41 32.20
N LYS A 530 3.83 15.86 31.96
CA LYS A 530 2.88 16.17 33.04
C LYS A 530 2.60 14.88 33.85
N PRO A 531 2.70 14.89 35.20
CA PRO A 531 2.32 13.74 36.01
C PRO A 531 0.87 13.32 35.72
N GLY A 532 0.64 12.03 35.41
CA GLY A 532 -0.68 11.49 35.05
C GLY A 532 -1.09 11.69 33.59
N GLY A 533 -0.29 12.39 32.78
CA GLY A 533 -0.43 12.38 31.33
C GLY A 533 0.35 11.21 30.74
N GLY A 534 -0.32 10.31 30.01
CA GLY A 534 0.39 9.26 29.25
C GLY A 534 1.38 9.87 28.26
N VAL A 535 2.27 9.04 27.71
CA VAL A 535 3.29 9.44 26.70
C VAL A 535 2.69 10.18 25.49
N ARG A 536 1.37 10.10 25.27
CA ARG A 536 0.61 10.77 24.20
C ARG A 536 -0.13 12.06 24.60
N THR A 537 -0.26 12.39 25.89
CA THR A 537 -0.87 13.66 26.31
C THR A 537 0.24 14.62 26.70
N GLY A 538 0.62 15.46 25.75
CA GLY A 538 1.84 16.25 25.76
C GLY A 538 2.12 17.03 27.05
N THR A 539 3.40 17.14 27.36
CA THR A 539 3.98 18.44 27.75
C THR A 539 3.31 19.52 26.89
N GLY A 540 2.68 20.54 27.48
CA GLY A 540 2.08 21.60 26.69
C GLY A 540 3.09 22.11 25.66
N ASN A 541 2.71 22.11 24.38
CA ASN A 541 3.56 22.68 23.34
C ASN A 541 3.58 24.20 23.54
N GLY A 542 4.74 24.82 23.32
CA GLY A 542 4.86 26.25 23.58
C GLY A 542 6.29 26.75 23.47
N SER A 543 6.40 28.08 23.41
CA SER A 543 7.66 28.78 23.38
C SER A 543 8.27 28.81 24.78
N LEU A 544 9.50 28.31 24.91
CA LEU A 544 10.28 28.33 26.15
C LEU A 544 10.95 29.68 26.35
N LEU A 545 11.44 30.27 25.26
CA LEU A 545 12.03 31.60 25.21
C LEU A 545 11.71 32.19 23.85
N ALA A 546 11.17 33.41 23.82
CA ALA A 546 10.74 34.02 22.58
C ALA A 546 10.89 35.54 22.64
N ARG A 547 11.26 36.11 21.50
CA ARG A 547 11.12 37.53 21.20
C ARG A 547 10.37 37.64 19.88
N MET A 548 9.06 37.86 19.96
CA MET A 548 8.14 37.84 18.84
C MET A 548 7.38 39.17 18.79
N GLY A 549 7.19 39.72 17.59
CA GLY A 549 6.30 40.83 17.20
C GLY A 549 5.77 41.77 18.30
N ASP A 550 6.23 43.02 18.28
CA ASP A 550 5.68 44.17 19.00
C ASP A 550 5.29 45.30 18.02
N GLU A 551 4.95 46.50 18.52
CA GLU A 551 4.62 47.66 17.67
C GLU A 551 5.75 48.04 16.69
N LYS A 552 7.01 47.66 16.98
CA LYS A 552 8.19 47.92 16.13
C LYS A 552 8.45 46.77 15.14
N ARG A 553 8.05 45.53 15.45
CA ARG A 553 8.24 44.31 14.63
C ARG A 553 6.93 43.81 14.02
N LYS A 554 6.57 44.35 12.85
CA LYS A 554 5.37 43.95 12.08
C LYS A 554 5.38 42.47 11.68
N GLY A 555 4.19 41.84 11.65
CA GLY A 555 3.98 40.53 11.02
C GLY A 555 4.49 39.31 11.80
N GLY A 556 4.78 39.45 13.10
CA GLY A 556 5.28 38.34 13.92
C GLY A 556 6.76 38.03 13.68
N ALA A 557 7.55 38.98 13.20
CA ALA A 557 8.99 38.83 13.08
C ALA A 557 9.67 38.66 14.45
N GLY A 558 10.77 37.90 14.50
CA GLY A 558 11.48 37.59 15.73
C GLY A 558 12.13 36.21 15.75
N TRP A 559 12.32 35.68 16.96
CA TRP A 559 12.87 34.35 17.18
C TRP A 559 12.23 33.68 18.38
N GLU A 560 12.16 32.35 18.36
CA GLU A 560 11.74 31.56 19.50
C GLU A 560 12.43 30.20 19.57
N ILE A 561 12.58 29.73 20.81
CA ILE A 561 12.88 28.35 21.14
C ILE A 561 11.55 27.71 21.52
N TYR A 562 10.98 26.97 20.59
CA TYR A 562 9.72 26.27 20.74
C TYR A 562 9.97 24.82 21.14
N HIS A 563 9.04 24.26 21.90
CA HIS A 563 9.06 22.85 22.26
C HIS A 563 7.80 22.17 21.78
N GLU A 564 7.97 21.04 21.08
CA GLU A 564 6.91 20.16 20.60
C GLU A 564 7.29 18.70 20.85
N ASN A 565 6.47 17.93 21.58
CA ASN A 565 6.66 16.49 21.77
C ASN A 565 8.09 16.08 22.20
N LEU A 566 8.68 16.79 23.16
CA LEU A 566 10.06 16.62 23.65
C LEU A 566 11.16 16.95 22.63
N GLN A 567 10.81 17.59 21.52
CA GLN A 567 11.74 18.15 20.54
C GLN A 567 11.85 19.66 20.71
N LEU A 568 13.08 20.17 20.65
CA LEU A 568 13.35 21.61 20.63
C LEU A 568 13.43 22.07 19.18
N ILE A 569 12.68 23.12 18.86
CA ILE A 569 12.59 23.75 17.56
C ILE A 569 13.07 25.19 17.74
N VAL A 570 13.96 25.66 16.85
CA VAL A 570 14.38 27.06 16.82
C VAL A 570 13.77 27.71 15.59
N ASN A 571 12.85 28.64 15.80
CA ASN A 571 12.24 29.41 14.72
C ASN A 571 12.94 30.78 14.63
N LEU A 572 13.37 31.13 13.43
CA LEU A 572 13.93 32.45 13.10
C LEU A 572 13.04 33.08 12.01
N MET A 573 12.35 34.15 12.35
CA MET A 573 11.41 34.85 11.48
C MET A 573 11.94 36.24 11.16
N PRO A 574 12.57 36.45 10.00
CA PRO A 574 13.09 37.77 9.65
C PRO A 574 11.96 38.78 9.51
N GLN A 575 12.22 40.03 9.86
CA GLN A 575 11.35 41.14 9.49
C GLN A 575 11.34 41.22 7.96
N THR A 576 10.24 40.81 7.34
CA THR A 576 10.13 40.91 5.88
C THR A 576 10.23 42.40 5.50
N ALA A 577 11.14 42.73 4.59
CA ALA A 577 10.97 43.94 3.80
C ALA A 577 9.58 43.85 3.18
N GLU A 578 8.80 44.95 3.19
CA GLU A 578 7.49 44.96 2.54
C GLU A 578 7.60 44.27 1.18
N PRO A 579 6.68 43.34 0.84
CA PRO A 579 6.69 42.78 -0.49
C PRO A 579 6.64 43.96 -1.45
N SER A 580 7.68 44.10 -2.29
CA SER A 580 7.63 45.03 -3.40
C SER A 580 6.27 44.84 -4.06
N ALA A 581 5.49 45.93 -4.18
CA ALA A 581 4.14 45.88 -4.70
C ALA A 581 4.07 44.89 -5.87
N PRO A 582 3.04 44.01 -5.91
CA PRO A 582 2.96 42.97 -6.93
C PRO A 582 3.23 43.62 -8.28
N THR A 583 4.22 43.10 -9.00
CA THR A 583 4.48 43.55 -10.37
C THR A 583 3.14 43.45 -11.09
N PRO A 584 2.61 44.57 -11.65
CA PRO A 584 1.30 44.52 -12.28
C PRO A 584 1.34 43.41 -13.34
N PRO A 585 0.25 42.63 -13.49
CA PRO A 585 0.21 41.58 -14.48
C PRO A 585 0.65 42.16 -15.81
N MET A 586 1.61 41.51 -16.48
CA MET A 586 2.00 41.85 -17.84
C MET A 586 0.73 42.06 -18.65
N ALA A 587 0.55 43.27 -19.16
CA ALA A 587 -0.68 43.68 -19.82
C ALA A 587 -1.08 42.61 -20.83
N ALA A 588 -2.25 42.00 -20.60
CA ALA A 588 -2.82 41.04 -21.54
C ALA A 588 -2.83 41.70 -22.93
N ALA A 589 -2.15 41.07 -23.89
CA ALA A 589 -2.19 41.50 -25.27
C ALA A 589 -3.66 41.58 -25.70
N LYS A 590 -4.13 42.80 -25.99
CA LYS A 590 -5.50 43.05 -26.43
C LYS A 590 -5.78 42.24 -27.68
N ALA A 591 -6.68 41.25 -27.58
CA ALA A 591 -7.24 40.60 -28.75
C ALA A 591 -8.03 41.64 -29.58
N PRO A 592 -7.93 41.63 -30.92
CA PRO A 592 -8.60 42.62 -31.76
C PRO A 592 -10.11 42.40 -31.74
N ALA A 593 -10.85 43.50 -31.59
CA ALA A 593 -12.31 43.52 -31.54
C ALA A 593 -12.91 43.02 -32.86
N ARG A 594 -13.72 41.95 -32.78
CA ARG A 594 -14.62 41.55 -33.88
C ARG A 594 -15.82 42.50 -33.88
N LYS A 595 -15.89 43.38 -34.88
CA LYS A 595 -17.14 43.99 -35.32
C LYS A 595 -18.01 42.92 -35.96
N ASN A 596 -19.29 42.84 -35.59
CA ASN A 596 -20.33 42.42 -36.51
C ASN A 596 -21.61 43.19 -36.24
N ALA A 597 -22.19 43.65 -37.34
CA ALA A 597 -23.32 44.57 -37.46
C ALA A 597 -24.66 43.82 -37.59
N ALA A 598 -25.72 44.64 -37.66
CA ALA A 598 -27.13 44.36 -37.99
C ALA A 598 -27.99 43.92 -36.78
N LYS A 599 -28.85 44.79 -36.23
CA LYS A 599 -30.07 45.47 -36.74
C LYS A 599 -31.36 44.73 -36.32
N LYS A 600 -32.19 45.51 -35.59
CA LYS A 600 -33.66 45.64 -35.67
C LYS A 600 -34.57 44.58 -35.00
N GLY A 601 -35.43 45.12 -34.14
CA GLY A 601 -36.66 44.55 -33.56
C GLY A 601 -36.81 45.05 -32.12
N ALA A 602 -37.39 46.24 -31.85
CA ALA A 602 -38.83 46.49 -31.62
C ALA A 602 -39.45 45.45 -30.65
N ALA A 603 -40.12 45.74 -29.54
CA ALA A 603 -40.79 46.92 -29.00
C ALA A 603 -41.00 46.71 -27.47
N ALA A 604 -40.92 47.75 -26.63
CA ALA A 604 -42.02 48.41 -25.90
C ALA A 604 -42.83 47.57 -24.87
N ALA A 605 -42.73 47.96 -23.58
CA ALA A 605 -43.80 48.14 -22.56
C ALA A 605 -43.18 48.09 -21.14
N LYS A 606 -43.00 49.23 -20.45
CA LYS A 606 -43.85 49.76 -19.35
C LYS A 606 -44.09 48.78 -18.18
N GLY A 607 -43.69 49.20 -16.96
CA GLY A 607 -43.81 48.48 -15.67
C GLY A 607 -45.26 48.39 -15.11
N PRO A 608 -45.53 48.29 -13.79
CA PRO A 608 -44.65 48.54 -12.63
C PRO A 608 -44.78 47.54 -11.44
N THR A 609 -43.97 47.79 -10.39
CA THR A 609 -44.18 47.58 -8.94
C THR A 609 -45.11 46.45 -8.42
N GLY A 610 -44.59 45.63 -7.52
CA GLY A 610 -45.38 44.78 -6.61
C GLY A 610 -44.54 44.20 -5.47
N THR A 611 -44.71 44.76 -4.28
CA THR A 611 -44.28 44.25 -2.96
C THR A 611 -44.97 42.93 -2.60
N ALA A 612 -44.27 41.99 -1.94
CA ALA A 612 -44.63 41.43 -0.62
C ALA A 612 -43.99 40.05 -0.32
N ALA A 613 -43.42 39.98 0.89
CA ALA A 613 -43.52 38.93 1.91
C ALA A 613 -43.20 37.45 1.60
N ALA A 614 -42.10 37.02 2.22
CA ALA A 614 -41.96 35.86 3.12
C ALA A 614 -43.06 34.78 3.13
N MET A 615 -42.65 33.52 2.91
CA MET A 615 -43.23 32.40 3.67
C MET A 615 -42.20 31.29 3.88
N LYS A 616 -42.08 30.91 5.16
CA LYS A 616 -41.28 29.83 5.72
C LYS A 616 -42.01 28.49 5.54
N ARG A 617 -41.18 27.43 5.38
CA ARG A 617 -41.34 26.04 5.83
C ARG A 617 -42.36 25.14 5.12
N GLY A 618 -41.81 24.14 4.44
CA GLY A 618 -42.16 22.73 4.50
C GLY A 618 -40.86 21.96 4.63
#